data_AF-X0TIM8-F1
#
_entry.id   AF-X0TIM8-F1
#
_cell.length_a   1.000
_cell.length_b   1.000
_cell.length_c   1.000
_cell.angle_alpha   90.00
_cell.angle_beta   90.00
_cell.angle_gamma   90.00
#
_symmetry.space_group_name_H-M   'P 1'
#
loop_
_entity.id
_entity.type
_entity.pdbx_description
1 polymer ?
#
loop_
_entity_poly.entity_id
_entity_poly.type
_entity_poly.pdbx_seq_one_letter_code
_entity_poly.pdbx_strand_id
1 'polypeptide(L)'
;MDAKGKTLKDLEGWSPVVSMRGLWPWREGYTIFESPDRKLSAQVDMTDEEVTMIYNREEKKIEYIHPVTELGMKRVGITREQLETGMAKMNEGAGG
;
A
#
# COMPACT_ATOMS: atom_id res chain seq x y z
N MET A 1 4.92 0.41 21.47
CA MET A 1 5.08 1.61 20.63
C MET A 1 3.81 1.72 19.81
N ASP A 2 2.83 2.46 20.30
CA ASP A 2 1.52 2.66 19.67
C ASP A 2 1.62 3.71 18.57
N ALA A 3 2.30 3.36 17.48
CA ALA A 3 2.12 4.10 16.24
C ALA A 3 0.76 3.67 15.69
N LYS A 4 -0.32 4.40 16.03
CA LYS A 4 -1.66 4.13 15.49
C LYS A 4 -1.63 4.33 13.98
N GLY A 5 -1.41 3.25 13.25
CA GLY A 5 -1.50 3.20 11.80
C GLY A 5 -2.93 3.38 11.32
N LYS A 6 -3.08 3.70 10.03
CA LYS A 6 -4.35 3.58 9.33
C LYS A 6 -4.71 2.10 9.18
N THR A 7 -6.00 1.80 9.22
CA THR A 7 -6.59 0.46 9.15
C THR A 7 -7.60 0.38 8.00
N LEU A 8 -8.09 -0.82 7.68
CA LEU A 8 -9.13 -1.00 6.67
C LEU A 8 -10.39 -0.16 6.93
N LYS A 9 -10.71 0.10 8.21
CA LYS A 9 -11.85 0.97 8.59
C LYS A 9 -11.68 2.41 8.12
N ASP A 10 -10.44 2.89 7.95
CA ASP A 10 -10.15 4.23 7.42
C ASP A 10 -10.37 4.33 5.90
N LEU A 11 -10.63 3.21 5.22
CA LEU A 11 -10.87 3.12 3.77
C LEU A 11 -12.35 2.88 3.45
N GLU A 12 -13.27 3.36 4.27
CA GLU A 12 -14.70 3.22 4.03
C GLU A 12 -15.08 3.78 2.63
N GLY A 13 -15.81 2.97 1.85
CA GLY A 13 -16.21 3.29 0.48
C GLY A 13 -15.16 2.98 -0.59
N TRP A 14 -13.96 2.53 -0.22
CA TRP A 14 -12.93 2.09 -1.18
C TRP A 14 -13.22 0.67 -1.66
N SER A 15 -12.80 0.37 -2.89
CA SER A 15 -13.08 -0.92 -3.53
C SER A 15 -11.80 -1.77 -3.66
N PRO A 16 -11.81 -3.06 -3.27
CA PRO A 16 -10.68 -3.93 -3.50
C PRO A 16 -10.53 -4.19 -5.01
N VAL A 17 -9.31 -4.06 -5.53
CA VAL A 17 -9.01 -4.25 -6.97
C VAL A 17 -8.11 -5.44 -7.25
N VAL A 18 -7.14 -5.69 -6.37
CA VAL A 18 -6.17 -6.77 -6.54
C VAL A 18 -5.88 -7.37 -5.18
N SER A 19 -5.98 -8.69 -5.05
CA SER A 19 -5.52 -9.42 -3.86
C SER A 19 -4.29 -10.24 -4.22
N MET A 20 -3.19 -10.00 -3.53
CA MET A 20 -1.93 -10.70 -3.66
C MET A 20 -1.78 -11.66 -2.49
N ARG A 21 -1.48 -12.93 -2.78
CA ARG A 21 -1.14 -13.89 -1.73
C ARG A 21 0.08 -13.42 -0.96
N GLY A 22 0.05 -13.60 0.35
CA GLY A 22 1.22 -13.40 1.20
C GLY A 22 2.38 -14.27 0.71
N LEU A 23 3.58 -13.69 0.66
CA LEU A 23 4.81 -14.46 0.41
C LEU A 23 5.15 -15.40 1.58
N TRP A 24 4.52 -15.17 2.73
CA TRP A 24 4.69 -15.96 3.95
C TRP A 24 3.40 -16.67 4.30
N PRO A 25 3.45 -17.94 4.73
CA PRO A 25 2.25 -18.73 5.02
C PRO A 25 1.43 -18.23 6.22
N TRP A 26 2.00 -17.37 7.07
CA TRP A 26 1.32 -16.75 8.21
C TRP A 26 0.73 -15.37 7.89
N ARG A 27 0.82 -14.90 6.63
CA ARG A 27 0.12 -13.69 6.19
C ARG A 27 -0.93 -14.05 5.17
N GLU A 28 -2.15 -13.57 5.36
CA GLU A 28 -3.24 -13.77 4.39
C GLU A 28 -2.91 -13.11 3.05
N GLY A 29 -2.13 -12.04 3.11
CA GLY A 29 -1.59 -11.35 1.95
C GLY A 29 -1.91 -9.87 1.96
N TYR A 30 -1.73 -9.24 0.81
CA TYR A 30 -2.02 -7.83 0.65
C TYR A 30 -3.16 -7.64 -0.33
N THR A 31 -4.12 -6.79 0.01
CA THR A 31 -5.15 -6.33 -0.93
C THR A 31 -4.93 -4.87 -1.25
N ILE A 32 -4.97 -4.55 -2.54
CA ILE A 32 -4.99 -3.18 -3.03
C ILE A 32 -6.45 -2.73 -3.08
N PHE A 33 -6.73 -1.61 -2.42
CA PHE A 33 -8.00 -0.89 -2.48
C PHE A 33 -7.82 0.39 -3.30
N GLU A 34 -8.81 0.76 -4.09
CA GLU A 34 -8.86 2.05 -4.80
C GLU A 34 -9.93 2.96 -4.21
N SER A 35 -9.61 4.25 -4.13
CA SER A 35 -10.58 5.28 -3.75
C SER A 35 -11.72 5.38 -4.78
N PRO A 36 -12.91 5.90 -4.39
CA PRO A 36 -14.05 6.05 -5.31
C PRO A 36 -13.73 6.85 -6.59
N ASP A 37 -12.86 7.84 -6.49
CA ASP A 37 -12.38 8.67 -7.60
C ASP A 37 -11.20 8.04 -8.39
N ARG A 38 -10.76 6.85 -7.97
CA ARG A 38 -9.64 6.06 -8.53
C ARG A 38 -8.28 6.75 -8.51
N LYS A 39 -8.16 7.87 -7.79
CA LYS A 39 -6.92 8.65 -7.68
C LYS A 39 -5.93 8.05 -6.69
N LEU A 40 -6.43 7.39 -5.65
CA LEU A 40 -5.62 6.81 -4.60
C LEU A 40 -5.71 5.29 -4.65
N SER A 41 -4.59 4.64 -4.37
CA SER A 41 -4.53 3.21 -4.10
C SER A 41 -3.90 2.95 -2.74
N ALA A 42 -4.54 2.13 -1.92
CA ALA A 42 -4.07 1.73 -0.61
C ALA A 42 -3.68 0.26 -0.63
N GLN A 43 -2.50 -0.07 -0.12
CA GLN A 43 -2.12 -1.45 0.16
C GLN A 43 -2.47 -1.77 1.61
N VAL A 44 -3.24 -2.84 1.81
CA VAL A 44 -3.71 -3.30 3.11
C VAL A 44 -3.17 -4.70 3.35
N ASP A 45 -2.52 -4.92 4.49
CA ASP A 45 -2.25 -6.27 4.97
C ASP A 45 -3.52 -6.85 5.56
N MET A 46 -4.04 -7.91 4.95
CA MET A 46 -5.32 -8.49 5.37
C MET A 46 -5.21 -9.30 6.66
N THR A 47 -4.00 -9.67 7.07
CA THR A 47 -3.76 -10.44 8.31
C THR A 47 -4.16 -9.63 9.55
N ASP A 48 -3.79 -8.35 9.55
CA ASP A 48 -3.99 -7.42 10.68
C ASP A 48 -4.93 -6.26 10.30
N GLU A 49 -5.49 -6.28 9.09
CA GLU A 49 -6.29 -5.20 8.47
C GLU A 49 -5.60 -3.82 8.51
N GLU A 50 -4.27 -3.79 8.46
CA GLU A 50 -3.46 -2.58 8.53
C GLU A 50 -3.16 -2.01 7.14
N VAL A 51 -3.37 -0.70 6.97
CA VAL A 51 -2.93 0.00 5.76
C VAL A 51 -1.42 0.15 5.83
N THR A 52 -0.70 -0.49 4.92
CA THR A 52 0.75 -0.42 4.85
C THR A 52 1.23 0.80 4.09
N MET A 53 0.48 1.24 3.07
CA MET A 53 0.81 2.40 2.23
C MET A 53 -0.41 2.96 1.51
N ILE A 54 -0.44 4.26 1.25
CA ILE A 54 -1.38 4.92 0.32
C ILE A 54 -0.58 5.66 -0.74
N TYR A 55 -0.86 5.38 -2.01
CA TYR A 55 -0.22 5.97 -3.18
C TYR A 55 -1.21 6.80 -3.99
N ASN A 56 -0.86 8.04 -4.28
CA ASN A 56 -1.56 8.92 -5.18
C ASN A 56 -1.09 8.65 -6.62
N ARG A 57 -1.99 8.11 -7.43
CA ARG A 57 -1.75 7.70 -8.81
C ARG A 57 -1.66 8.89 -9.76
N GLU A 58 -2.35 9.98 -9.45
CA GLU A 58 -2.34 11.22 -10.24
C GLU A 58 -1.01 11.96 -10.05
N GLU A 59 -0.59 12.15 -8.80
CA GLU A 59 0.65 12.85 -8.46
C GLU A 59 1.91 11.97 -8.55
N LYS A 60 1.71 10.65 -8.68
CA LYS A 60 2.76 9.63 -8.62
C LYS A 60 3.60 9.68 -7.34
N LYS A 61 2.94 9.90 -6.19
CA LYS A 61 3.58 10.06 -4.88
C LYS A 61 2.93 9.18 -3.84
N ILE A 62 3.70 8.77 -2.84
CA ILE A 62 3.13 8.12 -1.67
C ILE A 62 2.55 9.20 -0.75
N GLU A 63 1.32 9.05 -0.27
CA GLU A 63 0.72 9.96 0.72
C GLU A 63 0.97 9.47 2.15
N TYR A 64 1.07 8.15 2.33
CA TYR A 64 1.21 7.53 3.63
C TYR A 64 2.01 6.23 3.54
N ILE A 65 2.89 6.00 4.52
CA ILE A 65 3.59 4.73 4.75
C ILE A 65 3.41 4.39 6.23
N HIS A 66 3.01 3.16 6.53
CA HIS A 66 2.93 2.68 7.90
C HIS A 66 4.31 2.73 8.58
N PRO A 67 4.45 3.20 9.83
CA PRO A 67 5.76 3.35 10.48
C PRO A 67 6.58 2.05 10.55
N VAL A 68 5.92 0.90 10.70
CA VAL A 68 6.59 -0.41 10.64
C VAL A 68 7.15 -0.70 9.24
N THR A 69 6.38 -0.37 8.20
CA THR A 69 6.83 -0.49 6.81
C THR A 69 7.99 0.45 6.52
N GLU A 70 7.91 1.71 6.98
CA GLU A 70 9.00 2.68 6.82
C GLU A 70 10.29 2.22 7.53
N LEU A 71 10.16 1.65 8.73
CA LEU A 71 11.30 1.05 9.44
C LEU A 71 11.88 -0.15 8.68
N GLY A 72 11.02 -1.00 8.13
CA GLY A 72 11.41 -2.12 7.26
C GLY A 72 12.21 -1.64 6.05
N MET A 73 11.70 -0.65 5.33
CA MET A 73 12.38 -0.01 4.18
C MET A 73 13.77 0.53 4.55
N LYS A 74 13.86 1.28 5.66
CA LYS A 74 15.14 1.82 6.17
C LYS A 74 16.15 0.70 6.45
N ARG A 75 15.70 -0.45 7.00
CA ARG A 75 16.57 -1.60 7.29
C ARG A 75 17.09 -2.30 6.04
N VAL A 76 16.31 -2.33 4.96
CA VAL A 76 16.71 -2.97 3.69
C VAL A 76 17.30 -2.00 2.68
N GLY A 77 17.48 -0.72 3.05
CA GLY A 77 18.09 0.29 2.20
C GLY A 77 17.21 0.78 1.04
N ILE A 78 15.88 0.61 1.13
CA ILE A 78 14.93 1.10 0.12
C ILE A 78 14.54 2.54 0.47
N THR A 79 14.73 3.46 -0.47
CA THR A 79 14.26 4.84 -0.32
C THR A 79 12.80 4.99 -0.73
N ARG A 80 12.13 6.04 -0.23
CA ARG A 80 10.77 6.40 -0.64
C ARG A 80 10.68 6.63 -2.15
N GLU A 81 11.64 7.34 -2.74
CA GLU A 81 11.69 7.63 -4.17
C GLU A 81 11.79 6.36 -5.02
N GLN A 82 12.58 5.37 -4.58
CA GLN A 82 12.65 4.06 -5.24
C GLN A 82 11.30 3.34 -5.20
N LEU A 83 10.58 3.42 -4.09
CA LEU A 83 9.25 2.83 -3.94
C LEU A 83 8.21 3.56 -4.81
N GLU A 84 8.20 4.88 -4.82
CA GLU A 84 7.35 5.72 -5.68
C GLU A 84 7.58 5.40 -7.16
N THR A 85 8.85 5.30 -7.58
CA THR A 85 9.22 4.91 -8.94
C THR A 85 8.75 3.49 -9.28
N GLY A 86 8.86 2.54 -8.34
CA GLY A 86 8.37 1.17 -8.52
C GLY A 86 6.85 1.10 -8.66
N MET A 87 6.12 1.83 -7.83
CA MET A 87 4.66 1.92 -7.87
C MET A 87 4.14 2.58 -9.14
N ALA A 88 4.81 3.63 -9.61
CA ALA A 88 4.49 4.28 -10.89
C ALA A 88 4.61 3.27 -12.05
N LYS A 89 5.71 2.52 -12.11
CA LYS A 89 5.94 1.51 -13.17
C LYS A 89 4.92 0.37 -13.15
N MET A 90 4.52 -0.12 -11.97
CA MET A 90 3.48 -1.16 -11.85
C MET A 90 2.12 -0.67 -12.34
N ASN A 91 1.79 0.61 -12.10
CA ASN A 91 0.54 1.20 -12.60
C ASN A 91 0.58 1.46 -14.11
N GLU A 92 1.74 1.76 -14.68
CA GLU A 92 1.91 1.94 -16.14
C GLU A 92 1.90 0.62 -16.92
N GLY A 93 2.40 -0.47 -16.32
CA GLY A 93 2.47 -1.79 -16.95
C GLY A 93 1.17 -2.61 -16.98
N ALA A 94 0.13 -2.19 -16.26
CA ALA A 94 -1.16 -2.90 -16.20
C ALA A 94 -2.18 -2.46 -17.29
N GLY A 95 -1.75 -1.63 -18.25
CA GLY A 95 -2.58 -1.08 -19.33
C GLY A 95 -2.17 -1.51 -20.75
N GLY A 96 -1.49 -2.65 -20.91
CA GLY A 96 -1.10 -3.23 -22.19
C GLY A 96 -2.00 -4.37 -22.64
#